data_AF-A0A4S1CAG1-F1
#
_entry.id   AF-A0A4S1CAG1-F1
#
_cell.length_a   1.000
_cell.length_b   1.000
_cell.length_c   1.000
_cell.angle_alpha   90.00
_cell.angle_beta   90.00
_cell.angle_gamma   90.00
#
_symmetry.space_group_name_H-M   'P 1'
#
loop_
_entity.id
_entity.type
_entity.pdbx_description
1 polymer ?
#
loop_
_entity_poly.entity_id
_entity_poly.type
_entity_poly.pdbx_seq_one_letter_code
_entity_poly.pdbx_strand_id
1 'polypeptide(L)'
;MRHAIALGAAATLIYAGTVLAAQFPSSGKDLGAVTGGTFKEAHLVIDKKCVSCHTAERIESAIAAGKDMQKIQHRMELKGVKLTADEQSVLGIFYKQSPLKPKK
;
A
#
# COMPACT_ATOMS: atom_id res chain seq x y z
N MET A 1 -27.49 -35.52 54.47
CA MET A 1 -27.13 -36.52 53.44
C MET A 1 -26.88 -35.76 52.14
N ARG A 2 -25.67 -35.93 51.56
CA ARG A 2 -25.13 -35.17 50.44
C ARG A 2 -25.37 -35.94 49.13
N HIS A 3 -26.10 -35.37 48.18
CA HIS A 3 -26.12 -35.79 46.77
C HIS A 3 -26.18 -34.50 45.94
N ALA A 4 -25.08 -34.03 45.34
CA ALA A 4 -24.49 -34.46 44.06
C ALA A 4 -25.32 -33.99 42.85
N ILE A 5 -24.94 -32.86 42.25
CA ILE A 5 -25.16 -32.60 40.81
C ILE A 5 -23.92 -31.88 40.28
N ALA A 6 -23.16 -32.61 39.48
CA ALA A 6 -22.14 -32.08 38.59
C ALA A 6 -22.85 -31.46 37.37
N LEU A 7 -22.67 -30.15 37.15
CA LEU A 7 -22.85 -29.55 35.83
C LEU A 7 -21.48 -29.05 35.39
N GLY A 8 -20.79 -29.87 34.61
CA GLY A 8 -19.61 -29.46 33.86
C GLY A 8 -20.06 -28.47 32.79
N ALA A 9 -19.75 -27.19 32.99
CA ALA A 9 -19.86 -26.18 31.94
C ALA A 9 -18.78 -26.49 30.88
N ALA A 10 -19.21 -27.06 29.76
CA ALA A 10 -18.38 -27.18 28.58
C ALA A 10 -18.03 -25.76 28.11
N ALA A 11 -16.81 -25.32 28.39
CA ALA A 11 -16.26 -24.08 27.89
C ALA A 11 -16.05 -24.22 26.38
N THR A 12 -17.05 -23.83 25.60
CA THR A 12 -16.92 -23.63 24.16
C THR A 12 -16.01 -22.41 23.95
N LEU A 13 -14.73 -22.69 23.67
CA LEU A 13 -13.78 -21.71 23.17
C LEU A 13 -14.26 -21.20 21.80
N ILE A 14 -15.04 -20.12 21.80
CA ILE A 14 -15.34 -19.35 20.60
C ILE A 14 -14.06 -18.60 20.24
N TYR A 15 -13.24 -19.20 19.38
CA TYR A 15 -12.10 -18.53 18.78
C TYR A 15 -12.63 -17.54 17.74
N ALA A 16 -13.04 -16.36 18.20
CA ALA A 16 -13.31 -15.21 17.34
C ALA A 16 -11.96 -14.73 16.79
N GLY A 17 -11.49 -15.35 15.71
CA GLY A 17 -10.36 -14.86 14.95
C GLY A 17 -10.73 -13.50 14.36
N THR A 18 -10.33 -12.43 15.04
CA THR A 18 -10.38 -11.09 14.48
C THR A 18 -9.43 -11.07 13.28
N VAL A 19 -10.01 -11.03 12.08
CA VAL A 19 -9.25 -10.80 10.86
C VAL A 19 -8.70 -9.40 10.97
N LEU A 20 -7.43 -9.28 11.37
CA LEU A 20 -6.72 -8.01 11.42
C LEU A 20 -6.60 -7.55 9.96
N ALA A 21 -7.51 -6.67 9.53
CA ALA A 21 -7.31 -5.92 8.30
C ALA A 21 -6.02 -5.14 8.50
N ALA A 22 -4.94 -5.61 7.88
CA ALA A 22 -3.65 -4.93 7.91
C ALA A 22 -3.86 -3.53 7.30
N GLN A 23 -4.04 -2.54 8.17
CA GLN A 23 -4.02 -1.13 7.80
C GLN A 23 -2.55 -0.82 7.50
N PHE A 24 -2.15 -0.99 6.25
CA PHE A 24 -0.86 -0.50 5.77
C PHE A 24 -0.89 1.03 5.91
N PRO A 25 0.04 1.64 6.68
CA PRO A 25 0.12 3.09 6.74
C PRO A 25 0.35 3.62 5.34
N SER A 26 -0.49 4.56 4.92
CA SER A 26 -0.35 5.26 3.64
C SER A 26 1.04 5.88 3.60
N SER A 27 1.88 5.51 2.61
CA SER A 27 3.28 5.94 2.63
C SER A 27 3.49 7.44 2.41
N GLY A 28 2.46 8.20 2.04
CA GLY A 28 2.56 9.64 1.84
C GLY A 28 1.23 10.36 2.10
N LYS A 29 1.31 11.63 2.50
CA LYS A 29 0.15 12.46 2.89
C LYS A 29 -0.87 12.63 1.76
N ASP A 30 -0.38 12.68 0.52
CA ASP A 30 -1.19 13.03 -0.65
C ASP A 30 -1.39 11.82 -1.58
N LEU A 31 -0.54 10.80 -1.47
CA LEU A 31 -0.74 9.51 -2.13
C LEU A 31 -2.07 8.88 -1.69
N GLY A 32 -2.37 8.81 -0.39
CA GLY A 32 -3.61 8.20 0.10
C GLY A 32 -4.92 8.89 -0.30
N ALA A 33 -4.86 10.12 -0.84
CA ALA A 33 -6.03 10.90 -1.22
C ALA A 33 -6.59 10.54 -2.61
N VAL A 34 -5.86 9.74 -3.42
CA VAL A 34 -6.27 9.44 -4.80
C VAL A 34 -7.09 8.15 -4.87
N THR A 35 -8.32 8.25 -5.37
CA THR A 35 -9.29 7.14 -5.34
C THR A 35 -9.49 6.49 -6.70
N GLY A 36 -9.52 5.16 -6.73
CA GLY A 36 -9.74 4.32 -7.93
C GLY A 36 -8.95 3.01 -7.82
N GLY A 37 -9.33 1.97 -8.57
CA GLY A 37 -8.66 0.66 -8.53
C GLY A 37 -7.16 0.81 -8.78
N THR A 38 -6.78 1.22 -9.99
CA THR A 38 -5.39 1.39 -10.42
C THR A 38 -4.55 2.29 -9.51
N PHE A 39 -5.19 3.28 -8.87
CA PHE A 39 -4.53 4.13 -7.87
C PHE A 39 -4.21 3.35 -6.60
N LYS A 40 -5.16 2.58 -6.07
CA LYS A 40 -4.94 1.70 -4.92
C LYS A 40 -3.83 0.68 -5.20
N GLU A 41 -3.83 0.06 -6.37
CA GLU A 41 -2.74 -0.86 -6.74
C GLU A 41 -1.40 -0.14 -6.83
N ALA A 42 -1.35 1.07 -7.42
CA ALA A 42 -0.11 1.85 -7.47
C ALA A 42 0.43 2.21 -6.08
N HIS A 43 -0.45 2.56 -5.13
CA HIS A 43 -0.04 2.79 -3.74
C HIS A 43 0.58 1.54 -3.13
N LEU A 44 -0.03 0.37 -3.31
CA LEU A 44 0.54 -0.87 -2.81
C LEU A 44 1.93 -1.17 -3.42
N VAL A 45 2.15 -0.84 -4.69
CA VAL A 45 3.46 -0.98 -5.32
C VAL A 45 4.47 0.01 -4.72
N ILE A 46 4.09 1.29 -4.60
CA ILE A 46 4.96 2.33 -4.02
C ILE A 46 5.37 1.95 -2.59
N ASP A 47 4.42 1.57 -1.75
CA ASP A 47 4.60 1.20 -0.34
C ASP A 47 5.52 -0.02 -0.18
N LYS A 48 5.48 -0.97 -1.12
CA LYS A 48 6.27 -2.21 -1.02
C LYS A 48 7.63 -2.11 -1.69
N LYS A 49 7.75 -1.32 -2.77
CA LYS A 49 8.89 -1.37 -3.68
C LYS A 49 9.73 -0.10 -3.69
N CYS A 50 9.11 1.05 -3.47
CA CYS A 50 9.75 2.34 -3.70
C CYS A 50 10.19 3.01 -2.40
N VAL A 51 9.56 2.68 -1.28
CA VAL A 51 9.82 3.34 0.01
C VAL A 51 10.84 2.62 0.92
N SER A 52 11.38 1.49 0.48
CA SER A 52 12.43 0.76 1.20
C SER A 52 13.77 1.50 1.22
N CYS A 53 14.02 2.36 0.22
CA CYS A 53 15.25 3.15 0.12
C CYS A 53 15.02 4.66 0.27
N HIS A 54 13.81 5.15 0.03
CA HIS A 54 13.46 6.58 -0.01
C HIS A 54 12.11 6.82 0.68
N THR A 55 11.79 8.05 1.08
CA THR A 55 10.46 8.37 1.61
C THR A 55 9.45 8.54 0.48
N ALA A 56 8.16 8.27 0.72
CA ALA A 56 7.15 8.52 -0.31
C ALA A 56 6.93 10.01 -0.54
N GLU A 57 7.17 10.88 0.45
CA GLU A 57 7.18 12.34 0.26
C GLU A 57 8.15 12.78 -0.86
N ARG A 58 9.28 12.08 -1.01
CA ARG A 58 10.23 12.33 -2.10
C ARG A 58 9.64 11.97 -3.46
N ILE A 59 8.79 10.95 -3.52
CA ILE A 59 8.07 10.51 -4.72
C ILE A 59 6.96 11.52 -5.04
N GLU A 60 6.14 11.89 -4.05
CA GLU A 60 5.11 12.92 -4.16
C GLU A 60 5.68 14.23 -4.71
N SER A 61 6.77 14.71 -4.10
CA SER A 61 7.46 15.93 -4.53
C SER A 61 7.95 15.86 -5.97
N ALA A 62 8.37 14.69 -6.43
CA ALA A 62 8.80 14.50 -7.82
C ALA A 62 7.61 14.58 -8.80
N ILE A 63 6.48 13.97 -8.44
CA ILE A 63 5.24 14.02 -9.23
C ILE A 63 4.69 15.46 -9.28
N ALA A 64 4.62 16.12 -8.12
CA ALA A 64 4.15 17.49 -7.97
C ALA A 64 5.03 18.51 -8.71
N ALA A 65 6.34 18.27 -8.76
CA ALA A 65 7.26 19.06 -9.57
C ALA A 65 7.18 18.75 -11.07
N GLY A 66 6.26 17.89 -11.52
CA GLY A 66 6.08 17.53 -12.92
C GLY A 66 7.28 16.78 -13.52
N LYS A 67 8.09 16.10 -12.69
CA LYS A 67 9.25 15.36 -13.18
C LYS A 67 8.83 14.17 -14.04
N ASP A 68 9.72 13.75 -14.93
CA ASP A 68 9.56 12.52 -15.70
C ASP A 68 9.71 11.30 -14.78
N MET A 69 8.58 10.79 -14.32
CA MET A 69 8.53 9.68 -13.38
C MET A 69 8.93 8.35 -14.03
N GLN A 70 8.69 8.15 -15.33
CA GLN A 70 9.17 6.96 -16.04
C GLN A 70 10.70 6.91 -16.04
N LYS A 71 11.36 8.04 -16.31
CA LYS A 71 12.82 8.14 -16.26
C LYS A 71 13.37 7.96 -14.85
N ILE A 72 12.65 8.44 -13.83
CA ILE A 72 13.03 8.21 -12.42
C ILE A 72 12.89 6.74 -12.06
N GLN A 73 11.76 6.10 -12.39
CA GLN A 73 11.51 4.68 -12.14
C GLN A 73 12.60 3.81 -12.77
N HIS A 74 12.90 4.00 -14.05
CA HIS A 74 13.95 3.24 -14.74
C HIS A 74 15.31 3.36 -14.02
N ARG A 75 15.64 4.56 -13.54
CA ARG A 75 16.87 4.76 -12.75
C ARG A 75 16.84 4.04 -11.41
N MET A 76 15.67 3.89 -10.78
CA MET A 76 15.54 3.13 -9.53
C MET A 76 15.64 1.62 -9.78
N GLU A 77 15.15 1.15 -10.92
CA GLU A 77 15.32 -0.24 -11.35
C GLU A 77 16.81 -0.58 -11.57
N LEU A 78 17.56 0.32 -12.21
CA LEU A 78 19.02 0.19 -12.34
C LEU A 78 19.76 0.21 -10.99
N LYS A 79 19.15 0.76 -9.94
CA LYS A 79 19.70 0.80 -8.57
C LYS A 79 19.26 -0.39 -7.72
N GLY A 80 18.49 -1.32 -8.27
CA GLY A 80 18.14 -2.59 -7.63
C GLY A 80 16.68 -2.76 -7.24
N VAL A 81 15.81 -1.77 -7.50
CA VAL A 81 14.36 -2.01 -7.39
C VAL A 81 13.95 -3.02 -8.46
N LYS A 82 13.25 -4.08 -8.07
CA LYS A 82 12.72 -5.08 -9.02
C LYS A 82 11.21 -4.93 -9.11
N LEU A 83 10.74 -4.53 -10.28
CA LEU A 83 9.32 -4.43 -10.62
C LEU A 83 8.95 -5.50 -11.64
N THR A 84 7.76 -6.06 -11.52
CA THR A 84 7.17 -6.87 -12.60
C THR A 84 6.64 -5.97 -13.71
N ALA A 85 6.33 -6.56 -14.88
CA ALA A 85 5.71 -5.82 -15.98
C ALA A 85 4.37 -5.17 -15.56
N ASP A 86 3.57 -5.87 -14.75
CA ASP A 86 2.30 -5.35 -14.23
C ASP A 86 2.52 -4.18 -13.27
N GLU A 87 3.49 -4.29 -12.35
CA GLU A 87 3.85 -3.22 -11.42
C GLU A 87 4.34 -1.97 -12.17
N GLN A 88 5.18 -2.16 -13.20
CA GLN A 88 5.61 -1.06 -14.08
C GLN A 88 4.44 -0.40 -14.81
N SER A 89 3.50 -1.19 -15.32
CA SER A 89 2.32 -0.71 -16.04
C SER A 89 1.41 0.11 -15.12
N VAL A 90 1.10 -0.42 -13.93
CA VAL A 90 0.29 0.24 -12.90
C VAL A 90 0.90 1.58 -12.51
N LEU A 91 2.20 1.62 -12.21
CA LEU A 91 2.89 2.87 -11.89
C LEU A 91 2.89 3.85 -13.07
N GLY A 92 3.09 3.37 -14.30
CA GLY A 92 3.06 4.18 -15.51
C GLY A 92 1.71 4.87 -15.74
N ILE A 93 0.60 4.17 -15.51
CA ILE A 93 -0.76 4.71 -15.57
C ILE A 93 -0.96 5.75 -14.45
N PHE A 94 -0.60 5.38 -13.22
CA PHE A 94 -0.69 6.27 -12.05
C PHE A 94 0.07 7.58 -12.28
N TYR A 95 1.33 7.55 -12.71
CA TYR A 95 2.10 8.77 -12.95
C TYR A 95 1.50 9.65 -14.05
N LYS A 96 0.88 9.07 -15.07
CA LYS A 96 0.23 9.87 -16.14
C LYS A 96 -1.01 10.58 -15.62
N GLN A 97 -1.80 9.89 -14.80
CA GLN A 97 -3.13 10.31 -14.35
C GLN A 97 -3.13 10.93 -12.94
N SER A 98 -1.98 10.99 -12.27
CA SER A 98 -1.89 11.44 -10.88
C SER A 98 -2.41 12.88 -10.74
N PRO A 99 -3.33 13.13 -9.80
CA PRO A 99 -3.84 14.47 -9.52
C PRO A 99 -2.77 15.38 -8.91
N LEU A 100 -1.65 14.82 -8.46
CA LEU A 100 -0.52 15.58 -7.94
C LEU A 100 0.24 16.32 -9.05
N LYS A 101 0.09 15.91 -10.32
CA LYS A 101 0.79 16.59 -11.41
C LYS A 101 0.29 18.03 -11.59
N PRO A 102 1.18 18.96 -11.94
CA PRO A 102 0.78 20.33 -12.23
C PRO A 102 -0.17 20.35 -13.43
N LYS A 103 -1.28 21.07 -13.30
CA LYS A 103 -2.17 21.37 -14.42
C LYS A 103 -1.47 22.38 -15.33
N LYS A 104 -1.41 22.08 -16.63
CA LYS A 104 -0.89 23.00 -17.63
C LYS A 104 -1.86 24.16 -17.85
#